data_AF-A0A0B1R3U8-F1
#
_entry.id   AF-A0A0B1R3U8-F1
#
_cell.length_a   1.000
_cell.length_b   1.000
_cell.length_c   1.000
_cell.angle_alpha   90.00
_cell.angle_beta   90.00
_cell.angle_gamma   90.00
#
_symmetry.space_group_name_H-M   'P 1'
#
loop_
_entity.id
_entity.type
_entity.pdbx_description
1 polymer ?
#
loop_
_entity_poly.entity_id
_entity_poly.type
_entity_poly.pdbx_seq_one_letter_code
_entity_poly.pdbx_strand_id
1 'polypeptide(L)' 'MPAHINKEKGMQVLLRLSPEMTAMLSQAADRSGRSNTKEALVRLEDHLKSVTDLATPGRRFNADNSEATNN' A
#
# COMPACT_ATOMS: atom_id res chain seq x y z
N MET A 1 11.33 14.65 1.32
CA MET A 1 11.01 14.66 2.75
C MET A 1 10.42 13.30 3.11
N PRO A 2 11.14 12.40 3.80
CA PRO A 2 10.51 11.17 4.30
C PRO A 2 9.42 11.56 5.32
N ALA A 3 8.25 10.92 5.24
CA ALA A 3 7.18 11.17 6.19
C ALA A 3 7.67 10.83 7.61
N HIS A 4 7.56 11.77 8.54
CA HIS A 4 7.86 11.51 9.95
C HIS A 4 6.81 10.53 10.49
N ILE A 5 7.20 9.25 10.58
CA ILE A 5 6.36 8.21 11.17
C ILE A 5 6.36 8.43 12.68
N ASN A 6 5.23 8.89 13.20
CA ASN A 6 5.01 8.96 14.64
C ASN A 6 4.75 7.54 15.14
N LYS A 7 5.71 6.93 15.84
CA LYS A 7 5.65 5.50 16.23
C LYS A 7 4.46 5.14 17.12
N GLU A 8 3.83 6.13 17.76
CA GLU A 8 2.73 5.92 18.71
C GLU A 8 1.34 6.13 18.11
N LYS A 9 1.22 6.77 16.93
CA LYS A 9 -0.09 7.09 16.34
C LYS A 9 -0.11 6.80 14.84
N GLY A 10 -1.11 6.01 14.44
CA GLY A 10 -1.40 5.77 13.02
C GLY A 10 -1.85 7.04 12.29
N MET A 11 -1.70 7.04 10.96
CA MET A 11 -2.19 8.10 10.08
C MET A 11 -3.63 7.81 9.66
N GLN A 12 -4.50 8.81 9.70
CA GLN A 12 -5.83 8.74 9.08
C GLN A 12 -5.81 9.42 7.71
N VAL A 13 -6.38 8.76 6.71
CA VAL A 13 -6.46 9.29 5.34
C VAL A 13 -7.92 9.32 4.91
N LEU A 14 -8.35 10.45 4.31
CA LEU A 14 -9.64 10.56 3.65
C LEU A 14 -9.47 10.21 2.17
N LEU A 15 -10.19 9.20 1.70
CA LEU A 15 -10.15 8.76 0.31
C LEU A 15 -11.37 9.27 -0.46
N ARG A 16 -11.15 9.86 -1.63
CA ARG A 16 -12.21 10.12 -2.62
C ARG A 16 -12.11 9.06 -3.70
N LEU A 17 -13.12 8.21 -3.78
CA LEU A 17 -13.17 7.13 -4.76
C LEU A 17 -14.02 7.57 -5.95
N SER A 18 -13.64 7.13 -7.15
CA SER A 18 -14.52 7.23 -8.31
C SER A 18 -15.78 6.36 -8.11
N PRO A 19 -16.87 6.62 -8.84
CA PRO A 19 -18.08 5.78 -8.75
C PRO A 19 -17.79 4.30 -9.01
N GLU A 20 -16.93 4.01 -10.00
CA GLU A 20 -16.52 2.65 -10.35
C GLU A 20 -15.75 1.96 -9.21
N MET A 21 -14.75 2.63 -8.62
CA MET A 21 -14.00 2.11 -7.48
C MET A 21 -14.90 1.91 -6.26
N THR A 22 -15.88 2.79 -6.06
CA THR A 22 -16.87 2.66 -4.98
C THR A 22 -17.72 1.41 -5.18
N ALA A 23 -18.20 1.14 -6.40
CA ALA A 23 -18.96 -0.06 -6.71
C ALA A 23 -18.13 -1.34 -6.48
N MET A 24 -16.88 -1.36 -6.94
CA MET A 24 -15.96 -2.48 -6.72
C MET A 24 -15.68 -2.72 -5.23
N LEU A 25 -15.53 -1.65 -4.45
CA LEU A 25 -15.32 -1.73 -3.00
C LEU A 25 -16.56 -2.26 -2.28
N SER A 26 -17.75 -1.81 -2.66
CA SER A 26 -19.00 -2.29 -2.06
C SER A 26 -19.24 -3.77 -2.34
N GLN A 27 -19.14 -4.23 -3.60
CA GLN A 27 -19.32 -5.65 -3.94
C GLN A 27 -18.34 -6.57 -3.19
N ALA A 28 -17.16 -6.05 -2.93
CA ALA A 28 -16.14 -6.72 -2.16
C ALA A 28 -16.42 -6.77 -0.66
N ALA A 29 -16.88 -5.67 -0.10
CA ALA A 29 -17.30 -5.57 1.28
C ALA A 29 -18.46 -6.56 1.53
N ASP A 30 -19.41 -6.63 0.61
CA ASP A 30 -20.53 -7.58 0.63
C ASP A 30 -20.04 -9.04 0.63
N ARG A 31 -19.12 -9.41 -0.29
CA ARG A 31 -18.54 -10.77 -0.37
C ARG A 31 -17.77 -11.17 0.89
N SER A 32 -17.14 -10.22 1.57
CA SER A 32 -16.33 -10.46 2.76
C SER A 32 -17.09 -10.31 4.07
N GLY A 33 -18.35 -9.84 4.03
CA GLY A 33 -19.14 -9.52 5.21
C GLY A 33 -18.58 -8.36 6.04
N ARG A 34 -17.86 -7.43 5.41
CA ARG A 34 -17.22 -6.28 6.07
C ARG A 34 -17.90 -4.97 5.68
N SER A 35 -17.64 -3.91 6.45
CA SER A 35 -17.96 -2.55 5.99
C SER A 35 -16.96 -2.09 4.93
N ASN A 36 -17.37 -1.16 4.07
CA ASN A 36 -16.51 -0.58 3.03
C ASN A 36 -15.19 -0.05 3.59
N THR A 37 -15.22 0.62 4.75
CA THR A 37 -14.01 1.15 5.41
C THR A 37 -13.07 0.04 5.83
N LYS A 38 -13.59 -1.05 6.42
CA LYS A 38 -12.77 -2.17 6.89
C LYS A 38 -12.18 -2.95 5.72
N GLU A 39 -12.96 -3.16 4.66
CA GLU A 39 -12.47 -3.81 3.45
C GLU A 39 -11.41 -2.97 2.73
N ALA A 40 -11.58 -1.63 2.67
CA ALA A 40 -10.58 -0.74 2.12
C ALA A 40 -9.25 -0.79 2.89
N LEU A 41 -9.32 -0.80 4.23
CA LEU A 41 -8.15 -0.94 5.09
C LEU A 41 -7.44 -2.27 4.87
N VAL A 42 -8.17 -3.39 4.87
CA VAL A 42 -7.59 -4.72 4.65
C VAL A 42 -6.90 -4.80 3.29
N ARG A 43 -7.50 -4.24 2.24
CA ARG A 43 -6.90 -4.20 0.91
C ARG A 43 -5.67 -3.33 0.82
N LEU A 44 -5.69 -2.17 1.48
CA LEU A 44 -4.54 -1.29 1.53
C LEU A 44 -3.38 -1.99 2.25
N GLU A 45 -3.64 -2.65 3.38
CA GLU A 45 -2.63 -3.44 4.08
C GLU A 45 -2.07 -4.58 3.24
N ASP A 46 -2.94 -5.36 2.60
CA ASP A 46 -2.55 -6.48 1.74
C ASP A 46 -1.71 -6.02 0.55
N HIS A 47 -2.13 -4.92 -0.10
CA HIS A 47 -1.38 -4.34 -1.20
C HIS A 47 -0.02 -3.80 -0.77
N LEU A 48 0.07 -3.12 0.39
CA LEU A 48 1.34 -2.61 0.90
C LEU A 48 2.29 -3.72 1.37
N LYS A 49 1.76 -4.87 1.81
CA LYS A 49 2.57 -6.05 2.17
C LYS A 49 3.08 -6.81 0.94
N SER A 50 2.26 -6.89 -0.11
CA SER A 50 2.57 -7.64 -1.33
C SER A 50 3.37 -6.83 -2.36
N VAL A 51 3.23 -5.50 -2.39
CA VAL A 51 3.89 -4.61 -3.34
C VAL A 51 4.91 -3.75 -2.60
N THR A 52 6.17 -4.19 -2.64
CA THR A 52 7.29 -3.51 -1.96
C THR A 52 7.64 -2.17 -2.61
N ASP A 53 7.53 -2.08 -3.93
CA ASP A 53 7.83 -0.87 -4.70
C ASP A 53 6.77 -0.64 -5.77
N LEU A 54 5.91 0.36 -5.54
CA LEU A 54 5.11 0.94 -6.60
C LEU A 54 6.03 1.85 -7.41
N ALA A 55 6.27 1.50 -8.68
CA ALA A 55 7.17 2.18 -9.60
C ALA A 55 7.00 3.70 -9.53
N THR A 56 7.85 4.33 -8.73
CA THR A 56 7.89 5.79 -8.59
C THR A 56 8.90 6.28 -9.60
N PRO A 57 8.53 7.15 -10.56
CA PRO A 57 9.50 7.74 -11.47
C PRO A 57 10.65 8.36 -10.66
N GLY A 58 11.88 7.84 -10.84
CA GLY A 58 13.09 8.34 -10.20
C GLY A 58 13.64 7.54 -9.02
N ARG A 59 13.01 6.46 -8.56
CA ARG A 59 13.62 5.57 -7.54
C ARG A 59 14.52 4.54 -8.25
N ARG A 60 15.84 4.75 -8.20
CA ARG A 60 16.84 3.77 -8.70
C ARG A 60 17.06 2.73 -7.61
N PHE A 61 16.90 1.45 -7.94
CA PHE A 61 17.29 0.35 -7.07
C PHE A 61 18.81 0.36 -6.94
N ASN A 62 19.34 0.38 -5.72
CA ASN A 62 20.76 0.09 -5.51
C ASN A 62 20.92 -1.40 -5.82
N ALA A 63 21.64 -1.73 -6.89
CA ALA A 63 22.10 -3.10 -7.08
C ALA A 63 23.00 -3.40 -5.88
N ASP A 64 22.58 -4.33 -5.02
CA ASP A 64 23.49 -4.91 -4.06
C ASP A 64 24.66 -5.45 -4.88
N ASN A 65 25.83 -4.84 -4.68
CA ASN A 65 27.09 -5.36 -5.18
C ASN A 65 27.30 -6.70 -4.48
N SER A 66 26.78 -7.76 -5.08
CA SER A 66 27.22 -9.13 -4.82
C SER A 66 28.73 -9.12 -4.90
N GLU A 67 29.32 -9.40 -3.75
CA GLU A 67 30.74 -9.41 -3.46
C GLU A 67 31.54 -10.03 -4.62
N ALA A 68 32.29 -9.19 -5.34
CA ALA A 68 33.38 -9.66 -6.18
C ALA A 68 34.54 -10.04 -5.24
N THR A 69 34.41 -11.18 -4.59
CA THR A 69 35.53 -11.88 -3.95
C THR A 69 36.37 -12.47 -5.08
N ASN A 70 37.44 -11.80 -5.47
CA ASN A 70 38.51 -12.41 -6.26
C ASN A 70 39.84 -12.19 -5.55
N ASN A 71 40.43 -13.32 -5.13
CA ASN A 71 41.82 -13.46 -4.69
C ASN A 71 42.80 -13.13 -5.82
#